data_AF-A0AAX3ASM5-F1
#
_entry.id   AF-A0AAX3ASM5-F1
#
_cell.length_a   1.000
_cell.length_b   1.000
_cell.length_c   1.000
_cell.angle_alpha   90.00
_cell.angle_beta   90.00
_cell.angle_gamma   90.00
#
_symmetry.space_group_name_H-M   'P 1'
#
loop_
_entity.id
_entity.type
_entity.pdbx_description
1 polymer ?
#
loop_
_entity_poly.entity_id
_entity_poly.type
_entity_poly.pdbx_seq_one_letter_code
_entity_poly.pdbx_strand_id
1 'polypeptide(L)'
;MSGFEGLVEDVLVENGLPRESIVHDHAATLPGYYRPTKRWDTAVIHDGQLLAAIEFKSIASSFGNNLNNRAEEAIGSNTDLYQAYEEGAFAPSPAPWVGYLILMADNEDSNNVPRLHEPNFPAADEFQNATYIDRVEQLCLRMVRQRITDGSAFLLTDEEGGLEGEYRQPNEELRFGRFIRSLLSHVTAHVDHERDG
;
A
#
# COMPACT_ATOMS: atom_id res chain seq x y z
N MET A 1 1.48 12.02 -4.42
CA MET A 1 1.99 10.65 -4.24
C MET A 1 3.50 10.58 -4.27
N SER A 2 4.18 11.19 -5.24
CA SER A 2 5.64 11.30 -5.26
C SER A 2 6.27 11.78 -3.93
N GLY A 3 5.61 12.68 -3.20
CA GLY A 3 6.08 13.09 -1.86
C GLY A 3 6.09 11.97 -0.81
N PHE A 4 5.11 11.06 -0.82
CA PHE A 4 5.08 9.91 0.10
C PHE A 4 6.06 8.81 -0.33
N GLU A 5 6.20 8.61 -1.63
CA GLU A 5 7.19 7.70 -2.20
C GLU A 5 8.62 8.13 -1.81
N GLY A 6 8.94 9.42 -2.02
CA GLY A 6 10.22 9.99 -1.59
C GLY A 6 10.43 9.93 -0.08
N LEU A 7 9.37 10.16 0.72
CA LEU A 7 9.46 10.04 2.18
C LEU A 7 9.75 8.60 2.63
N VAL A 8 9.14 7.60 1.98
CA VAL A 8 9.44 6.18 2.23
C VAL A 8 10.89 5.88 1.87
N GLU A 9 11.36 6.34 0.70
CA GLU A 9 12.73 6.16 0.24
C GLU A 9 13.74 6.79 1.22
N ASP A 10 13.53 8.06 1.57
CA ASP A 10 14.43 8.80 2.47
C ASP A 10 14.50 8.15 3.84
N VAL A 11 13.36 7.70 4.39
CA VAL A 11 13.33 6.99 5.67
C VAL A 11 14.12 5.67 5.61
N LEU A 12 14.02 4.90 4.53
CA LEU A 12 14.80 3.67 4.37
C LEU A 12 16.30 3.96 4.25
N VAL A 13 16.67 4.99 3.48
CA VAL A 13 18.06 5.42 3.28
C VAL A 13 18.68 5.93 4.58
N GLU A 14 17.96 6.77 5.33
CA GLU A 14 18.39 7.29 6.63
C GLU A 14 18.61 6.17 7.67
N ASN A 15 17.98 5.00 7.47
CA ASN A 15 18.12 3.83 8.33
C ASN A 15 19.08 2.76 7.77
N GLY A 16 19.96 3.15 6.84
CA GLY A 16 21.12 2.36 6.43
C GLY A 16 20.94 1.51 5.18
N LEU A 17 19.81 1.62 4.48
CA LEU A 17 19.65 0.97 3.19
C LEU A 17 20.34 1.80 2.08
N PRO A 18 21.18 1.21 1.21
CA PRO A 18 21.72 1.91 0.05
C PRO A 18 20.60 2.38 -0.88
N ARG A 19 20.69 3.60 -1.42
CA ARG A 19 19.63 4.17 -2.26
C ARG A 19 19.40 3.34 -3.53
N GLU A 20 20.44 2.72 -4.07
CA GLU A 20 20.37 1.80 -5.21
C GLU A 20 19.58 0.51 -4.92
N SER A 21 19.34 0.19 -3.65
CA SER A 21 18.47 -0.93 -3.26
C SER A 21 16.98 -0.58 -3.32
N ILE A 22 16.62 0.68 -3.62
CA ILE A 22 15.25 1.13 -3.76
C ILE A 22 15.02 1.46 -5.23
N VAL A 23 14.14 0.71 -5.88
CA VAL A 23 13.84 0.86 -7.30
C VAL A 23 12.38 1.27 -7.49
N HIS A 24 12.14 2.05 -8.54
CA HIS A 24 10.84 2.65 -8.81
C HIS A 24 10.34 2.30 -10.22
N ASP A 25 9.02 2.34 -10.39
CA ASP A 25 8.33 2.18 -11.68
C ASP A 25 8.87 0.98 -12.49
N HIS A 26 9.42 1.24 -13.68
CA HIS A 26 9.85 0.21 -14.61
C HIS A 26 10.94 -0.70 -14.03
N ALA A 27 11.82 -0.15 -13.18
CA ALA A 27 12.84 -0.92 -12.49
C ALA A 27 12.25 -1.79 -11.36
N ALA A 28 11.09 -1.41 -10.82
CA ALA A 28 10.31 -2.19 -9.88
C ALA A 28 9.36 -3.20 -10.58
N THR A 29 9.76 -3.74 -11.74
CA THR A 29 9.02 -4.81 -12.42
C THR A 29 9.41 -6.16 -11.84
N LEU A 30 8.48 -6.82 -11.15
CA LEU A 30 8.69 -8.10 -10.47
C LEU A 30 7.94 -9.24 -11.18
N PRO A 31 8.47 -10.48 -11.17
CA PRO A 31 7.73 -11.68 -11.55
C PRO A 31 6.39 -11.80 -10.82
N GLY A 32 5.36 -12.27 -11.54
CA GLY A 32 4.09 -12.71 -10.97
C GLY A 32 3.90 -14.22 -11.18
N TYR A 33 2.84 -14.77 -10.58
CA TYR A 33 2.45 -16.17 -10.76
C TYR A 33 1.33 -16.31 -11.79
N TYR A 34 0.26 -15.53 -11.65
CA TYR A 34 -0.90 -15.53 -12.54
C TYR A 34 -0.66 -14.69 -13.81
N ARG A 35 0.38 -13.84 -13.80
CA ARG A 35 0.83 -13.05 -14.96
C ARG A 35 2.36 -13.03 -15.00
N PRO A 36 2.98 -12.78 -16.19
CA PRO A 36 4.43 -12.84 -16.33
C PRO A 36 5.17 -11.88 -15.39
N THR A 37 4.71 -10.63 -15.31
CA THR A 37 5.28 -9.60 -14.44
C THR A 37 4.24 -8.56 -14.02
N LYS A 38 4.55 -7.83 -12.96
CA LYS A 38 3.88 -6.61 -12.54
C LYS A 38 4.90 -5.51 -12.29
N ARG A 39 4.59 -4.30 -12.73
CA ARG A 39 5.26 -3.08 -12.29
C ARG A 39 4.68 -2.61 -10.96
N TRP A 40 5.52 -2.48 -9.94
CA TRP A 40 5.20 -1.84 -8.67
C TRP A 40 5.60 -0.36 -8.71
N ASP A 41 5.03 0.46 -7.83
CA ASP A 41 5.50 1.85 -7.69
C ASP A 41 6.90 1.86 -7.06
N THR A 42 7.12 1.07 -6.01
CA THR A 42 8.44 0.90 -5.36
C THR A 42 8.70 -0.57 -5.03
N ALA A 43 9.93 -1.03 -5.24
CA ALA A 43 10.42 -2.28 -4.70
C ALA A 43 11.76 -2.07 -4.00
N VAL A 44 11.98 -2.79 -2.90
CA VAL A 44 13.24 -2.82 -2.16
C VAL A 44 13.96 -4.12 -2.48
N ILE A 45 15.08 -4.01 -3.18
CA ILE A 45 15.91 -5.14 -3.61
C ILE A 45 17.32 -4.91 -3.10
N HIS A 46 17.77 -5.73 -2.16
CA HIS A 46 19.08 -5.62 -1.53
C HIS A 46 19.81 -6.95 -1.64
N ASP A 47 21.06 -6.95 -2.10
CA ASP A 47 21.89 -8.14 -2.30
C ASP A 47 21.20 -9.28 -3.08
N GLY A 48 20.42 -8.90 -4.09
CA GLY A 48 19.68 -9.84 -4.94
C GLY A 48 18.43 -10.44 -4.28
N GLN A 49 18.04 -9.97 -3.10
CA GLN A 49 16.83 -10.37 -2.39
C GLN A 49 15.76 -9.29 -2.46
N LEU A 50 14.51 -9.70 -2.72
CA LEU A 50 13.34 -8.84 -2.63
C LEU A 50 12.92 -8.73 -1.15
N LEU A 51 13.05 -7.53 -0.59
CA LEU A 51 12.66 -7.24 0.79
C LEU A 51 11.27 -6.62 0.90
N ALA A 52 10.87 -5.77 -0.05
CA ALA A 52 9.56 -5.13 0.00
C ALA A 52 9.03 -4.74 -1.39
N ALA A 53 7.71 -4.64 -1.50
CA ALA A 53 7.01 -4.11 -2.66
C ALA A 53 5.84 -3.22 -2.22
N ILE A 54 5.72 -2.01 -2.77
CA ILE A 54 4.83 -0.96 -2.27
C ILE A 54 4.04 -0.34 -3.42
N GLU A 55 2.76 -0.06 -3.16
CA GLU A 55 1.85 0.68 -4.03
C GLU A 55 1.31 1.94 -3.33
N PHE A 56 1.22 3.03 -4.09
CA PHE A 56 0.73 4.33 -3.65
C PHE A 56 -0.42 4.79 -4.57
N LYS A 57 -1.66 4.80 -4.07
CA LYS A 57 -2.83 5.20 -4.88
C LYS A 57 -3.51 6.45 -4.37
N SER A 58 -3.72 7.42 -5.26
CA SER A 58 -4.58 8.56 -4.99
C SER A 58 -6.02 8.31 -5.45
N ILE A 59 -6.97 8.88 -4.71
CA ILE A 59 -8.39 8.93 -5.07
C ILE A 59 -8.89 10.36 -4.82
N ALA A 60 -8.93 11.18 -5.88
CA ALA A 60 -9.39 12.57 -5.79
C ALA A 60 -10.82 12.78 -6.32
N SER A 61 -11.33 11.85 -7.13
CA SER A 61 -12.65 11.92 -7.74
C SER A 61 -13.11 10.52 -8.15
N SER A 62 -14.32 10.40 -8.73
CA SER A 62 -14.88 9.12 -9.20
C SER A 62 -14.77 8.01 -8.13
N PHE A 63 -15.06 8.37 -6.89
CA PHE A 63 -14.69 7.59 -5.70
C PHE A 63 -15.14 6.13 -5.75
N GLY A 64 -16.36 5.85 -6.18
CA GLY A 64 -16.86 4.48 -6.33
C GLY A 64 -16.08 3.64 -7.34
N ASN A 65 -15.86 4.18 -8.55
CA ASN A 65 -15.11 3.47 -9.59
C ASN A 65 -13.64 3.27 -9.19
N ASN A 66 -13.01 4.31 -8.66
CA ASN A 66 -11.63 4.21 -8.20
C ASN A 66 -11.50 3.20 -7.06
N LEU A 67 -12.34 3.27 -6.03
CA LEU A 67 -12.33 2.30 -4.94
C LEU A 67 -12.43 0.85 -5.44
N ASN A 68 -13.39 0.55 -6.32
CA ASN A 68 -13.57 -0.81 -6.85
C ASN A 68 -12.32 -1.26 -7.62
N ASN A 69 -11.77 -0.40 -8.48
CA ASN A 69 -10.54 -0.70 -9.20
C ASN A 69 -9.35 -0.95 -8.26
N ARG A 70 -9.19 -0.16 -7.19
CA ARG A 70 -8.12 -0.36 -6.21
C ARG A 70 -8.31 -1.65 -5.41
N ALA A 71 -9.55 -2.01 -5.08
CA ALA A 71 -9.84 -3.28 -4.42
C ALA A 71 -9.40 -4.47 -5.30
N GLU A 72 -9.81 -4.48 -6.57
CA GLU A 72 -9.42 -5.53 -7.53
C GLU A 72 -7.90 -5.57 -7.74
N GLU A 73 -7.27 -4.41 -7.91
CA GLU A 73 -5.82 -4.30 -8.15
C GLU A 73 -5.00 -4.75 -6.95
N ALA A 74 -5.35 -4.31 -5.74
CA ALA A 74 -4.62 -4.64 -4.52
C ALA A 74 -4.74 -6.13 -4.18
N ILE A 75 -5.96 -6.68 -4.22
CA ILE A 75 -6.21 -8.09 -3.95
C ILE A 75 -5.47 -8.95 -4.99
N GLY A 76 -5.62 -8.62 -6.29
CA GLY A 76 -4.99 -9.38 -7.36
C GLY A 76 -3.47 -9.29 -7.34
N SER A 77 -2.90 -8.08 -7.23
CA SER A 77 -1.45 -7.90 -7.33
C SER A 77 -0.68 -8.45 -6.13
N ASN A 78 -1.23 -8.33 -4.93
CA ASN A 78 -0.56 -8.83 -3.74
C ASN A 78 -0.64 -10.35 -3.68
N THR A 79 -1.80 -10.94 -4.01
CA THR A 79 -1.95 -12.40 -4.11
C THR A 79 -1.00 -12.98 -5.16
N ASP A 80 -0.87 -12.33 -6.30
CA ASP A 80 0.04 -12.72 -7.39
C ASP A 80 1.52 -12.72 -6.96
N LEU A 81 1.94 -11.71 -6.19
CA LEU A 81 3.31 -11.63 -5.66
C LEU A 81 3.58 -12.69 -4.60
N TYR A 82 2.67 -12.87 -3.64
CA TYR A 82 2.84 -13.90 -2.61
C TYR A 82 2.86 -15.30 -3.20
N GLN A 83 2.00 -15.60 -4.19
CA GLN A 83 2.04 -16.88 -4.87
C GLN A 83 3.35 -17.08 -5.65
N ALA A 84 3.89 -16.03 -6.29
CA ALA A 84 5.20 -16.11 -6.94
C ALA A 84 6.33 -16.37 -5.93
N TYR A 85 6.26 -15.76 -4.75
CA TYR A 85 7.17 -16.04 -3.64
C TYR A 85 7.07 -17.50 -3.16
N GLU A 86 5.86 -18.02 -2.97
CA GLU A 86 5.64 -19.41 -2.56
C GLU A 86 6.22 -20.43 -3.54
N GLU A 87 6.22 -20.12 -4.85
CA GLU A 87 6.85 -20.94 -5.91
C GLU A 87 8.37 -20.75 -6.02
N GLY A 88 8.95 -19.89 -5.18
CA GLY A 88 10.39 -19.65 -5.14
C GLY A 88 10.92 -18.71 -6.23
N ALA A 89 10.06 -17.90 -6.86
CA ALA A 89 10.48 -16.95 -7.90
C ALA A 89 11.53 -15.94 -7.42
N PHE A 90 11.59 -15.70 -6.10
CA PHE A 90 12.50 -14.77 -5.46
C PHE A 90 13.55 -15.45 -4.58
N ALA A 91 13.71 -16.79 -4.62
CA ALA A 91 14.67 -17.47 -3.75
C ALA A 91 16.10 -16.91 -3.94
N PRO A 92 16.85 -16.59 -2.87
CA PRO A 92 16.62 -16.93 -1.46
C PRO A 92 16.02 -15.80 -0.61
N SER A 93 15.20 -14.91 -1.18
CA SER A 93 14.60 -13.78 -0.45
C SER A 93 13.79 -14.24 0.78
N PRO A 94 13.71 -13.43 1.84
CA PRO A 94 12.67 -13.59 2.85
C PRO A 94 11.29 -13.39 2.22
N ALA A 95 10.22 -13.68 2.97
CA ALA A 95 8.88 -13.29 2.54
C ALA A 95 8.84 -11.76 2.38
N PRO A 96 8.56 -11.24 1.17
CA PRO A 96 8.65 -9.80 0.93
C PRO A 96 7.55 -9.08 1.69
N TRP A 97 7.87 -7.94 2.29
CA TRP A 97 6.88 -7.08 2.92
C TRP A 97 6.08 -6.33 1.86
N VAL A 98 4.74 -6.45 1.89
CA VAL A 98 3.87 -5.78 0.93
C VAL A 98 3.11 -4.62 1.57
N GLY A 99 3.25 -3.44 0.97
CA GLY A 99 2.64 -2.20 1.44
C GLY A 99 1.62 -1.62 0.46
N TYR A 100 0.50 -1.11 0.98
CA TYR A 100 -0.49 -0.36 0.20
C TYR A 100 -0.91 0.95 0.87
N LEU A 101 -0.57 2.09 0.29
CA LEU A 101 -0.90 3.42 0.80
C LEU A 101 -1.96 4.09 -0.07
N ILE A 102 -3.06 4.54 0.54
CA ILE A 102 -4.10 5.31 -0.13
C ILE A 102 -4.14 6.74 0.42
N LEU A 103 -4.10 7.72 -0.48
CA LEU A 103 -4.40 9.12 -0.19
C LEU A 103 -5.70 9.49 -0.89
N MET A 104 -6.70 9.92 -0.15
CA MET A 104 -8.01 10.26 -0.68
C MET A 104 -8.34 11.72 -0.40
N ALA A 105 -8.98 12.38 -1.35
CA ALA A 105 -9.49 13.74 -1.14
C ALA A 105 -10.58 13.71 -0.06
N ASP A 106 -10.50 14.62 0.91
CA ASP A 106 -11.51 14.88 1.93
C ASP A 106 -12.38 16.05 1.48
N ASN A 107 -13.51 15.72 0.85
CA ASN A 107 -14.48 16.69 0.34
C ASN A 107 -15.92 16.17 0.45
N GLU A 108 -16.91 17.00 0.13
CA GLU A 108 -18.33 16.64 0.21
C GLU A 108 -18.63 15.33 -0.54
N ASP A 109 -18.05 15.13 -1.72
CA ASP A 109 -18.26 13.92 -2.53
C ASP A 109 -17.72 12.66 -1.89
N SER A 110 -16.54 12.72 -1.26
CA SER A 110 -15.94 11.59 -0.54
C SER A 110 -16.70 11.25 0.75
N ASN A 111 -17.30 12.26 1.40
CA ASN A 111 -18.10 12.14 2.61
C ASN A 111 -19.56 11.73 2.31
N ASN A 112 -19.96 11.66 1.05
CA ASN A 112 -21.31 11.24 0.68
C ASN A 112 -21.51 9.73 0.85
N VAL A 113 -22.73 9.36 1.26
CA VAL A 113 -23.20 7.97 1.30
C VAL A 113 -23.77 7.61 -0.07
N PRO A 114 -23.10 6.76 -0.87
CA PRO A 114 -23.61 6.40 -2.17
C PRO A 114 -24.76 5.40 -2.07
N ARG A 115 -25.67 5.46 -3.04
CA ARG A 115 -26.77 4.51 -3.15
C ARG A 115 -26.24 3.10 -3.36
N LEU A 116 -26.69 2.16 -2.53
CA LEU A 116 -26.51 0.73 -2.76
C LEU A 116 -27.56 0.20 -3.73
N HIS A 117 -27.12 -0.63 -4.69
CA HIS A 117 -28.00 -1.33 -5.62
C HIS A 117 -27.93 -2.82 -5.33
N GLU A 118 -28.95 -3.33 -4.63
CA GLU A 118 -28.98 -4.69 -4.07
C GLU A 118 -30.19 -5.48 -4.62
N PRO A 119 -30.23 -5.76 -5.93
CA PRO A 119 -31.44 -6.33 -6.55
C PRO A 119 -31.71 -7.78 -6.12
N ASN A 120 -30.70 -8.51 -5.64
CA ASN A 120 -30.78 -9.94 -5.36
C ASN A 120 -30.51 -10.29 -3.89
N PHE A 121 -29.46 -9.70 -3.30
CA PHE A 121 -29.04 -9.95 -1.93
C PHE A 121 -28.53 -8.65 -1.30
N PRO A 122 -28.74 -8.44 0.01
CA PRO A 122 -28.18 -7.29 0.71
C PRO A 122 -26.65 -7.39 0.77
N ALA A 123 -25.98 -6.25 0.65
CA ALA A 123 -24.60 -6.09 1.04
C ALA A 123 -24.46 -6.19 2.56
N ALA A 124 -23.24 -6.45 3.02
CA ALA A 124 -22.95 -6.54 4.44
C ALA A 124 -23.28 -5.23 5.18
N ASP A 125 -23.63 -5.34 6.46
CA ASP A 125 -24.12 -4.23 7.28
C ASP A 125 -23.13 -3.06 7.34
N GLU A 126 -21.82 -3.33 7.31
CA GLU A 126 -20.80 -2.27 7.30
C GLU A 126 -20.80 -1.39 6.03
N PHE A 127 -21.53 -1.79 4.98
CA PHE A 127 -21.71 -0.97 3.78
C PHE A 127 -23.00 -0.15 3.82
N GLN A 128 -23.92 -0.48 4.72
CA GLN A 128 -25.18 0.24 4.90
C GLN A 128 -24.88 1.60 5.53
N ASN A 129 -25.27 2.69 4.85
CA ASN A 129 -24.97 4.07 5.24
C ASN A 129 -23.46 4.43 5.32
N ALA A 130 -22.59 3.63 4.70
CA ALA A 130 -21.15 3.91 4.67
C ALA A 130 -20.78 4.89 3.55
N THR A 131 -20.03 5.93 3.90
CA THR A 131 -19.42 6.89 2.96
C THR A 131 -18.32 6.24 2.12
N TYR A 132 -17.78 6.95 1.12
CA TYR A 132 -16.61 6.41 0.40
C TYR A 132 -15.38 6.30 1.30
N ILE A 133 -15.21 7.22 2.25
CA ILE A 133 -14.14 7.18 3.25
C ILE A 133 -14.25 5.90 4.08
N ASP A 134 -15.44 5.60 4.61
CA ASP A 134 -15.68 4.39 5.40
C ASP A 134 -15.35 3.13 4.60
N ARG A 135 -15.71 3.10 3.32
CA ARG A 135 -15.46 1.94 2.47
C ARG A 135 -13.99 1.73 2.14
N VAL A 136 -13.22 2.81 1.94
CA VAL A 136 -11.75 2.73 1.76
C VAL A 136 -11.09 2.27 3.06
N GLU A 137 -11.52 2.82 4.20
CA GLU A 137 -11.03 2.40 5.51
C GLU A 137 -11.27 0.89 5.72
N GLN A 138 -12.48 0.40 5.44
CA GLN A 138 -12.81 -1.02 5.54
C GLN A 138 -11.95 -1.89 4.60
N LEU A 139 -11.70 -1.44 3.37
CA LEU A 139 -10.81 -2.14 2.45
C LEU A 139 -9.40 -2.27 3.06
N CYS A 140 -8.80 -1.17 3.51
CA CYS A 140 -7.46 -1.16 4.11
C CYS A 140 -7.37 -2.06 5.36
N LEU A 141 -8.34 -1.97 6.27
CA LEU A 141 -8.40 -2.80 7.47
C LEU A 141 -8.48 -4.29 7.11
N ARG A 142 -9.33 -4.66 6.15
CA ARG A 142 -9.46 -6.05 5.70
C ARG A 142 -8.19 -6.55 5.04
N MET A 143 -7.53 -5.73 4.21
CA MET A 143 -6.27 -6.13 3.58
C MET A 143 -5.21 -6.52 4.60
N VAL A 144 -5.05 -5.71 5.66
CA VAL A 144 -4.09 -6.01 6.74
C VAL A 144 -4.54 -7.24 7.54
N ARG A 145 -5.80 -7.27 8.02
CA ARG A 145 -6.31 -8.34 8.89
C ARG A 145 -6.37 -9.71 8.21
N GLN A 146 -6.55 -9.74 6.89
CA GLN A 146 -6.60 -10.95 6.09
C GLN A 146 -5.25 -11.30 5.44
N ARG A 147 -4.19 -10.55 5.75
CA ARG A 147 -2.83 -10.76 5.20
C ARG A 147 -2.77 -10.69 3.67
N ILE A 148 -3.64 -9.88 3.07
CA ILE A 148 -3.51 -9.47 1.67
C ILE A 148 -2.34 -8.48 1.55
N THR A 149 -2.00 -7.77 2.61
CA THR A 149 -0.82 -6.89 2.69
C THR A 149 -0.26 -6.97 4.11
N ASP A 150 1.04 -6.73 4.27
CA ASP A 150 1.67 -6.64 5.59
C ASP A 150 1.41 -5.28 6.26
N GLY A 151 1.30 -4.21 5.47
CA GLY A 151 0.95 -2.88 5.96
C GLY A 151 0.06 -2.09 5.02
N SER A 152 -0.87 -1.33 5.59
CA SER A 152 -1.65 -0.34 4.83
C SER A 152 -1.71 0.99 5.57
N ALA A 153 -1.67 2.08 4.81
CA ALA A 153 -1.87 3.43 5.31
C ALA A 153 -3.02 4.10 4.56
N PHE A 154 -3.89 4.79 5.30
CA PHE A 154 -4.99 5.55 4.72
C PHE A 154 -4.97 6.98 5.24
N LEU A 155 -4.81 7.91 4.31
CA LEU A 155 -4.70 9.33 4.58
C LEU A 155 -5.77 10.09 3.80
N LEU A 156 -6.27 11.14 4.43
CA LEU A 156 -7.27 12.05 3.90
C LEU A 156 -6.65 13.45 3.83
N THR A 157 -6.91 14.16 2.75
CA THR A 157 -6.37 15.52 2.56
C THR A 157 -7.40 16.37 1.82
N ASP A 158 -7.61 17.60 2.27
CA ASP A 158 -8.44 18.57 1.56
C ASP A 158 -7.58 19.43 0.60
N GLU A 159 -8.23 20.20 -0.27
CA GLU A 159 -7.54 20.99 -1.29
C GLU A 159 -6.68 22.12 -0.70
N GLU A 160 -7.06 22.66 0.46
CA GLU A 160 -6.40 23.84 1.06
C GLU A 160 -5.18 23.41 1.90
N GLY A 161 -5.38 22.56 2.90
CA GLY A 161 -4.33 22.06 3.79
C GLY A 161 -3.40 21.06 3.12
N GLY A 162 -3.87 20.33 2.10
CA GLY A 162 -3.05 19.36 1.37
C GLY A 162 -1.84 19.98 0.67
N LEU A 163 -1.94 21.25 0.24
CA LEU A 163 -0.82 22.00 -0.34
C LEU A 163 0.27 22.35 0.70
N GLU A 164 -0.11 22.41 1.97
CA GLU A 164 0.78 22.66 3.12
C GLU A 164 1.28 21.36 3.77
N GLY A 165 0.90 20.21 3.20
CA GLY A 165 1.25 18.89 3.73
C GLY A 165 0.36 18.43 4.87
N GLU A 166 -0.79 19.07 5.08
CA GLU A 166 -1.77 18.63 6.07
C GLU A 166 -2.54 17.40 5.59
N TYR A 167 -2.71 16.46 6.50
CA TYR A 167 -3.50 15.26 6.26
C TYR A 167 -4.11 14.74 7.55
N ARG A 168 -5.26 14.06 7.40
CA ARG A 168 -5.99 13.37 8.45
C ARG A 168 -5.82 11.86 8.30
N GLN A 169 -5.76 11.16 9.43
CA GLN A 169 -5.68 9.69 9.49
C GLN A 169 -6.87 9.18 10.30
N PRO A 170 -7.95 8.71 9.64
CA PRO A 170 -9.22 8.43 10.31
C PRO A 170 -9.13 7.23 11.27
N ASN A 171 -8.22 6.29 10.99
CA ASN A 171 -8.07 5.05 11.75
C ASN A 171 -6.67 4.91 12.37
N GLU A 172 -6.61 4.45 13.62
CA GLU A 172 -5.34 4.27 14.34
C GLU A 172 -4.46 3.14 13.80
N GLU A 173 -5.06 2.08 13.25
CA GLU A 173 -4.35 0.94 12.66
C GLU A 173 -3.72 1.32 11.31
N LEU A 174 -4.34 2.27 10.58
CA LEU A 174 -3.94 2.69 9.24
C LEU A 174 -3.06 3.95 9.23
N ARG A 175 -2.46 4.31 10.36
CA ARG A 175 -1.57 5.46 10.43
C ARG A 175 -0.30 5.23 9.64
N PHE A 176 0.13 6.23 8.87
CA PHE A 176 1.39 6.22 8.13
C PHE A 176 2.60 5.91 9.03
N GLY A 177 2.62 6.42 10.26
CA GLY A 177 3.66 6.08 11.22
C GLY A 177 3.72 4.60 11.58
N ARG A 178 2.59 3.87 11.59
CA ARG A 178 2.59 2.40 11.80
C ARG A 178 3.08 1.68 10.55
N PHE A 179 2.64 2.11 9.37
CA PHE A 179 3.08 1.60 8.09
C PHE A 179 4.61 1.66 7.95
N ILE A 180 5.19 2.85 8.18
CA ILE A 180 6.64 3.08 8.12
C ILE A 180 7.40 2.24 9.15
N ARG A 181 6.93 2.18 10.40
CA ARG A 181 7.59 1.36 11.43
C ARG A 181 7.61 -0.11 11.06
N SER A 182 6.52 -0.64 10.50
CA SER A 182 6.45 -2.04 10.07
C SER A 182 7.41 -2.31 8.91
N LEU A 183 7.42 -1.43 7.89
CA LEU A 183 8.31 -1.54 6.74
C LEU A 183 9.78 -1.49 7.18
N LEU A 184 10.16 -0.46 7.94
CA LEU A 184 11.51 -0.28 8.46
C LEU A 184 11.97 -1.52 9.24
N SER A 185 11.17 -1.96 10.21
CA SER A 185 11.53 -3.12 11.05
C SER A 185 11.75 -4.37 10.22
N HIS A 186 10.96 -4.56 9.15
CA HIS A 186 11.15 -5.68 8.22
C HIS A 186 12.44 -5.53 7.41
N VAL A 187 12.65 -4.37 6.77
CA VAL A 187 13.82 -4.16 5.91
C VAL A 187 15.12 -4.23 6.71
N THR A 188 15.22 -3.50 7.83
CA THR A 188 16.46 -3.47 8.63
C THR A 188 16.79 -4.80 9.29
N ALA A 189 15.82 -5.71 9.45
CA ALA A 189 16.08 -7.06 9.94
C ALA A 189 16.81 -7.94 8.92
N HIS A 190 16.85 -7.53 7.64
CA HIS A 190 17.46 -8.26 6.53
C HIS A 190 18.56 -7.48 5.82
N VAL A 191 18.97 -6.33 6.37
CA VAL A 191 20.14 -5.59 5.91
C VAL A 191 21.25 -5.85 6.91
N ASP A 192 22.34 -6.45 6.46
CA ASP A 192 23.52 -6.64 7.31
C ASP A 192 24.14 -5.27 7.58
N HIS A 193 24.10 -4.82 8.82
CA HIS A 193 24.98 -3.75 9.25
C HIS A 193 26.39 -4.33 9.30
N GLU A 194 27.27 -3.93 8.37
CA GLU A 194 28.70 -4.08 8.59
C GLU A 194 29.00 -3.46 9.95
N ARG A 195 29.21 -4.31 10.97
CA ARG A 195 29.85 -3.90 12.20
C ARG A 195 31.29 -3.66 11.77
N ASP A 196 31.61 -2.41 11.44
CA ASP A 196 32.99 -1.94 11.33
C ASP A 196 33.74 -2.44 12.57
N GLY A 197 34.55 -3.48 12.36
CA GLY A 197 35.41 -4.12 13.36
C GLY A 197 36.84 -3.66 13.21
#